data_AF-A0A7S3EGF0-F1
#
_entry.id   AF-A0A7S3EGF0-F1
#
_cell.length_a   1.000
_cell.length_b   1.000
_cell.length_c   1.000
_cell.angle_alpha   90.00
_cell.angle_beta   90.00
_cell.angle_gamma   90.00
#
_symmetry.space_group_name_H-M   'P 1'
#
loop_
_entity.id
_entity.type
_entity.pdbx_description
1 polymer ?
#
loop_
_entity_poly.entity_id
_entity_poly.type
_entity_poly.pdbx_seq_one_letter_code
_entity_poly.pdbx_strand_id
1 'polypeptide(L)'
;MMRRGSLMTKGRFRGGGRFMNPNQSRFALGCFIFGCMLVVLNRRLNKAGEVANGENRPEAAAEISAGEPPSAMDLGDSKVGHVVEVAGKPVATLELERGKRPVGILMLLPGCHHTALDFFPKGRLCDACKGLPAETSIIRIAVGKGLFPVAVSPTGVCWNPEKDSDDLHRISQTLNELIVRQSLSNLPLFVFGASSGGVMASVLPSLFNVSGLIIQIASSASEDLLSHEHSLAGKYPPSVYMHMPRDLVTAARVDDDLEVLDRMHAPSREIRLLPKQIGERFFSSQVEGITSEESKKMFTALKEAGFLDANGILNSDPRASSWREALSKSVPRLAHDDGFRPDESPIAELLNIAYAQHELSAEGIDQALEFLIQNHHEN
;
A
#
# COMPACT_ATOMS: atom_id res chain seq x y z
N MET A 1 -5.56 -26.11 -75.33
CA MET A 1 -4.23 -26.36 -74.73
C MET A 1 -4.46 -26.97 -73.35
N MET A 2 -4.48 -28.29 -73.20
CA MET A 2 -3.35 -29.18 -72.85
C MET A 2 -2.61 -28.72 -71.57
N ARG A 3 -2.38 -29.53 -70.53
CA ARG A 3 -2.67 -30.95 -70.24
C ARG A 3 -2.16 -31.29 -68.82
N ARG A 4 -2.74 -32.35 -68.21
CA ARG A 4 -2.23 -33.26 -67.14
C ARG A 4 -2.36 -32.74 -65.69
N GLY A 5 -2.85 -33.49 -64.70
CA GLY A 5 -3.28 -34.89 -64.63
C GLY A 5 -3.07 -35.48 -63.23
N SER A 6 -4.18 -35.80 -62.54
CA SER A 6 -4.48 -37.06 -61.83
C SER A 6 -3.41 -37.76 -60.96
N LEU A 7 -3.71 -38.04 -59.69
CA LEU A 7 -4.06 -39.38 -59.18
C LEU A 7 -4.27 -39.43 -57.65
N MET A 8 -5.16 -40.34 -57.27
CA MET A 8 -5.60 -40.70 -55.92
C MET A 8 -4.49 -41.26 -55.03
N THR A 9 -4.69 -41.23 -53.70
CA THR A 9 -4.81 -42.48 -52.91
C THR A 9 -5.44 -42.25 -51.53
N LYS A 10 -6.24 -43.24 -51.14
CA LYS A 10 -6.96 -43.40 -49.87
C LYS A 10 -6.02 -43.83 -48.75
N GLY A 11 -6.25 -43.31 -47.54
CA GLY A 11 -5.78 -43.90 -46.28
C GLY A 11 -6.83 -43.68 -45.20
N ARG A 12 -7.37 -44.76 -44.64
CA ARG A 12 -8.51 -44.79 -43.70
C ARG A 12 -8.04 -45.47 -42.42
N PHE A 13 -8.02 -44.76 -41.29
CA PHE A 13 -8.01 -45.31 -39.92
C PHE A 13 -8.63 -44.23 -39.01
N ARG A 14 -9.91 -44.33 -38.61
CA ARG A 14 -10.44 -44.98 -37.39
C ARG A 14 -9.65 -44.64 -36.11
N GLY A 15 -10.23 -43.80 -35.27
CA GLY A 15 -9.86 -43.58 -33.87
C GLY A 15 -10.84 -42.63 -33.21
N GLY A 16 -11.55 -43.07 -32.18
CA GLY A 16 -12.81 -42.46 -31.71
C GLY A 16 -12.69 -41.10 -31.04
N GLY A 17 -13.62 -40.21 -31.38
CA GLY A 17 -13.91 -39.04 -30.57
C GLY A 17 -14.63 -39.45 -29.30
N ARG A 18 -13.97 -39.30 -28.15
CA ARG A 18 -14.66 -39.16 -26.87
C ARG A 18 -15.04 -37.69 -26.72
N PHE A 19 -16.34 -37.46 -26.67
CA PHE A 19 -16.92 -36.25 -26.07
C PHE A 19 -16.33 -36.07 -24.67
N MET A 20 -15.66 -34.93 -24.44
CA MET A 20 -15.36 -34.44 -23.10
C MET A 20 -16.23 -33.23 -22.78
N ASN A 21 -16.74 -33.28 -21.56
CA ASN A 21 -17.71 -32.46 -20.87
C ASN A 21 -17.17 -31.03 -20.62
N PRO A 22 -17.95 -29.94 -20.81
CA PRO A 22 -17.44 -28.55 -20.74
C PRO A 22 -17.13 -28.00 -19.33
N ASN A 23 -16.79 -28.85 -18.34
CA ASN A 23 -16.55 -28.43 -16.95
C ASN A 23 -15.11 -28.66 -16.44
N GLN A 24 -14.09 -28.74 -17.30
CA GLN A 24 -12.68 -28.86 -16.87
C GLN A 24 -11.71 -27.94 -17.62
N SER A 25 -12.09 -26.68 -17.85
CA SER A 25 -11.25 -25.67 -18.53
C SER A 25 -10.95 -24.44 -17.67
N ARG A 26 -10.90 -24.60 -16.34
CA ARG A 26 -10.57 -23.52 -15.40
C ARG A 26 -9.67 -24.04 -14.29
N PHE A 27 -8.47 -24.53 -14.60
CA PHE A 27 -7.42 -24.75 -13.57
C PHE A 27 -5.98 -24.84 -14.11
N ALA A 28 -5.71 -24.38 -15.34
CA ALA A 28 -4.39 -24.58 -15.98
C ALA A 28 -3.76 -23.30 -16.56
N LEU A 29 -3.94 -22.15 -15.91
CA LEU A 29 -3.23 -20.90 -16.28
C LEU A 29 -2.68 -20.11 -15.08
N GLY A 30 -2.61 -20.72 -13.88
CA GLY A 30 -2.17 -20.07 -12.64
C GLY A 30 -0.86 -20.60 -12.03
N CYS A 31 -0.17 -21.56 -12.67
CA CYS A 31 0.99 -22.23 -12.04
C CYS A 31 2.32 -22.12 -12.82
N PHE A 32 2.41 -21.28 -13.86
CA PHE A 32 3.64 -21.17 -14.65
C PHE A 32 4.60 -20.03 -14.24
N ILE A 33 4.20 -19.13 -13.31
CA ILE A 33 5.08 -18.05 -12.83
C ILE A 33 5.77 -18.40 -11.48
N PHE A 34 5.24 -19.36 -10.71
CA PHE A 34 5.82 -19.76 -9.42
C PHE A 34 6.90 -20.88 -9.51
N GLY A 35 7.03 -21.56 -10.65
CA GLY A 35 7.88 -22.74 -10.79
C GLY A 35 9.38 -22.49 -11.04
N CYS A 36 9.78 -21.31 -11.52
CA CYS A 36 11.17 -21.05 -11.91
C CYS A 36 12.05 -20.37 -10.84
N MET A 37 11.49 -19.89 -9.73
CA MET A 37 12.28 -19.26 -8.64
C MET A 37 12.88 -20.25 -7.62
N LEU A 38 12.40 -21.51 -7.59
CA LEU A 38 12.82 -22.49 -6.57
C LEU A 38 14.23 -23.08 -6.80
N VAL A 39 14.81 -22.93 -7.99
CA VAL A 39 16.16 -23.46 -8.29
C VAL A 39 17.27 -22.47 -7.92
N VAL A 40 16.97 -21.17 -7.80
CA VAL A 40 17.94 -20.13 -7.42
C VAL A 40 18.02 -19.95 -5.88
N LEU A 41 16.92 -20.18 -5.16
CA LEU A 41 16.86 -20.06 -3.69
C LEU A 41 17.78 -21.06 -2.96
N ASN A 42 17.97 -22.26 -3.50
CA ASN A 42 18.73 -23.32 -2.81
C ASN A 42 20.25 -23.13 -2.85
N ARG A 43 20.77 -22.18 -3.66
CA ARG A 43 22.22 -21.86 -3.71
C ARG A 43 22.63 -20.72 -2.79
N ARG A 44 21.70 -19.89 -2.29
CA ARG A 44 22.02 -18.70 -1.47
C ARG A 44 21.84 -18.91 0.03
N LEU A 45 21.04 -19.89 0.47
CA LEU A 45 20.89 -20.23 1.89
C LEU A 45 22.15 -20.86 2.53
N ASN A 46 23.11 -21.32 1.72
CA ASN A 46 24.39 -21.83 2.23
C ASN A 46 25.46 -20.75 2.48
N LYS A 47 25.18 -19.46 2.18
CA LYS A 47 26.15 -18.37 2.33
C LYS A 47 25.90 -17.44 3.52
N ALA A 48 24.77 -17.60 4.22
CA ALA A 48 24.39 -16.77 5.38
C ALA A 48 24.90 -17.31 6.73
N GLY A 49 25.75 -18.35 6.73
CA GLY A 49 26.26 -19.01 7.95
C GLY A 49 27.57 -18.46 8.52
N GLU A 50 28.22 -17.49 7.87
CA GLU A 50 29.53 -16.97 8.30
C GLU A 50 29.62 -15.46 8.03
N VAL A 51 29.13 -14.62 8.94
CA VAL A 51 29.79 -13.39 9.45
C VAL A 51 28.99 -12.92 10.67
N ALA A 52 29.37 -13.38 11.85
CA ALA A 52 28.96 -12.79 13.12
C ALA A 52 30.25 -12.43 13.88
N ASN A 53 30.58 -11.14 13.92
CA ASN A 53 31.33 -10.43 14.96
C ASN A 53 31.84 -9.09 14.40
N GLY A 54 31.22 -8.00 14.83
CA GLY A 54 31.66 -6.63 14.57
C GLY A 54 31.04 -5.70 15.62
N GLU A 55 31.90 -4.97 16.32
CA GLU A 55 31.69 -4.38 17.64
C GLU A 55 30.72 -3.20 17.69
N ASN A 56 30.01 -3.11 18.82
CA ASN A 56 29.20 -1.97 19.26
C ASN A 56 30.06 -0.70 19.43
N ARG A 57 29.62 0.41 18.82
CA ARG A 57 29.97 1.77 19.25
C ARG A 57 28.69 2.58 19.47
N PRO A 58 28.56 3.32 20.59
CA PRO A 58 27.38 4.14 20.85
C PRO A 58 27.53 5.47 20.10
N GLU A 59 26.60 5.75 19.20
CA GLU A 59 26.48 7.08 18.59
C GLU A 59 25.66 7.99 19.51
N ALA A 60 26.21 9.16 19.80
CA ALA A 60 25.66 10.13 20.72
C ALA A 60 24.37 10.74 20.16
N ALA A 61 23.30 10.69 20.96
CA ALA A 61 22.07 11.42 20.71
C ALA A 61 22.34 12.93 20.80
N ALA A 62 22.22 13.63 19.68
CA ALA A 62 22.18 15.09 19.65
C ALA A 62 20.71 15.53 19.82
N GLU A 63 20.43 16.20 20.94
CA GLU A 63 19.18 16.95 21.15
C GLU A 63 19.11 18.12 20.15
N ILE A 64 18.11 18.10 19.28
CA ILE A 64 17.77 19.24 18.41
C ILE A 64 16.57 19.95 19.02
N SER A 65 16.82 21.19 19.42
CA SER A 65 15.84 22.17 19.89
C SER A 65 14.76 22.41 18.83
N ALA A 66 13.50 22.10 19.17
CA ALA A 66 12.33 22.39 18.37
C ALA A 66 12.16 23.91 18.17
N GLY A 67 12.40 24.39 16.94
CA GLY A 67 11.84 25.66 16.48
C GLY A 67 10.33 25.51 16.28
N GLU A 68 9.56 26.55 16.57
CA GLU A 68 8.10 26.52 16.43
C GLU A 68 7.70 26.18 14.98
N PRO A 69 6.87 25.15 14.76
CA PRO A 69 6.37 24.83 13.44
C PRO A 69 5.43 25.94 12.94
N PRO A 70 5.41 26.23 11.62
CA PRO A 70 4.41 27.13 11.05
C PRO A 70 3.01 26.64 11.44
N SER A 71 2.13 27.58 11.83
CA SER A 71 0.74 27.34 12.22
C SER A 71 0.10 26.24 11.38
N ALA A 72 -0.13 25.09 12.01
CA ALA A 72 -0.84 23.97 11.41
C ALA A 72 -2.17 24.46 10.81
N MET A 73 -2.56 23.86 9.69
CA MET A 73 -3.90 24.02 9.14
C MET A 73 -4.90 23.52 10.19
N ASP A 74 -5.52 24.43 10.93
CA ASP A 74 -6.65 24.09 11.82
C ASP A 74 -7.80 23.57 10.96
N LEU A 75 -8.11 22.29 11.10
CA LEU A 75 -9.18 21.58 10.39
C LEU A 75 -10.50 21.67 11.15
N GLY A 76 -10.86 22.86 11.64
CA GLY A 76 -12.19 23.07 12.21
C GLY A 76 -13.24 22.59 11.22
N ASP A 77 -14.11 21.65 11.60
CA ASP A 77 -15.24 21.13 10.82
C ASP A 77 -15.00 20.88 9.31
N SER A 78 -13.76 20.71 8.83
CA SER A 78 -13.43 20.68 7.41
C SER A 78 -14.17 19.52 6.74
N LYS A 79 -15.20 19.90 5.99
CA LYS A 79 -16.21 19.01 5.44
C LYS A 79 -15.58 18.16 4.34
N VAL A 80 -15.46 16.87 4.65
CA VAL A 80 -15.58 15.66 3.84
C VAL A 80 -15.33 15.77 2.33
N GLY A 81 -14.49 14.87 1.81
CA GLY A 81 -13.92 14.85 0.47
C GLY A 81 -14.87 15.13 -0.70
N HIS A 82 -14.36 15.90 -1.65
CA HIS A 82 -14.89 16.11 -2.98
C HIS A 82 -14.46 14.97 -3.89
N VAL A 83 -15.44 14.30 -4.53
CA VAL A 83 -15.16 13.26 -5.52
C VAL A 83 -15.38 13.82 -6.92
N VAL A 84 -14.37 13.69 -7.77
CA VAL A 84 -14.51 13.87 -9.21
C VAL A 84 -14.35 12.54 -9.92
N GLU A 85 -15.03 12.38 -11.03
CA GLU A 85 -14.76 11.26 -11.92
C GLU A 85 -13.72 11.66 -12.96
N VAL A 86 -12.64 10.89 -13.02
CA VAL A 86 -11.64 10.98 -14.09
C VAL A 86 -11.60 9.63 -14.78
N ALA A 87 -11.84 9.62 -16.09
CA ALA A 87 -11.98 8.40 -16.90
C ALA A 87 -12.98 7.36 -16.31
N GLY A 88 -14.10 7.83 -15.74
CA GLY A 88 -15.14 6.96 -15.18
C GLY A 88 -14.76 6.26 -13.87
N LYS A 89 -13.71 6.72 -13.19
CA LYS A 89 -13.28 6.23 -11.87
C LYS A 89 -13.16 7.38 -10.87
N PRO A 90 -13.44 7.13 -9.58
CA PRO A 90 -13.38 8.18 -8.57
C PRO A 90 -11.93 8.61 -8.31
N VAL A 91 -11.70 9.91 -8.35
CA VAL A 91 -10.60 10.62 -7.69
C VAL A 91 -11.22 11.38 -6.52
N ALA A 92 -10.67 11.22 -5.32
CA ALA A 92 -11.18 11.86 -4.12
C ALA A 92 -10.13 12.82 -3.55
N THR A 93 -10.58 14.01 -3.15
CA THR A 93 -9.72 15.10 -2.65
C THR A 93 -10.47 15.93 -1.62
N LEU A 94 -9.84 16.87 -0.94
CA LEU A 94 -10.52 17.85 -0.08
C LEU A 94 -10.96 19.10 -0.86
N GLU A 95 -11.97 19.80 -0.33
CA GLU A 95 -12.26 21.17 -0.77
C GLU A 95 -11.21 22.11 -0.17
N LEU A 96 -10.59 22.95 -1.00
CA LEU A 96 -9.64 23.95 -0.52
C LEU A 96 -10.37 25.05 0.22
N GLU A 97 -10.05 25.22 1.50
CA GLU A 97 -10.56 26.33 2.28
C GLU A 97 -10.11 27.67 1.70
N ARG A 98 -11.05 28.60 1.57
CA ARG A 98 -10.78 29.91 0.97
C ARG A 98 -9.68 30.65 1.74
N GLY A 99 -8.58 30.95 1.04
CA GLY A 99 -7.44 31.69 1.60
C GLY A 99 -6.32 30.80 2.17
N LYS A 100 -6.52 29.48 2.29
CA LYS A 100 -5.43 28.55 2.59
C LYS A 100 -4.80 28.05 1.29
N ARG A 101 -3.47 27.98 1.27
CA ARG A 101 -2.70 27.44 0.14
C ARG A 101 -1.89 26.24 0.62
N PRO A 102 -2.01 25.07 -0.02
CA PRO A 102 -1.17 23.93 0.33
C PRO A 102 0.29 24.19 -0.06
N VAL A 103 1.20 23.56 0.68
CA VAL A 103 2.65 23.64 0.44
C VAL A 103 3.17 22.52 -0.47
N GLY A 104 2.32 21.53 -0.76
CA GLY A 104 2.64 20.35 -1.55
C GLY A 104 1.39 19.53 -1.83
N ILE A 105 1.52 18.53 -2.70
CA ILE A 105 0.46 17.57 -3.02
C ILE A 105 0.89 16.20 -2.50
N LEU A 106 -0.03 15.46 -1.89
CA LEU A 106 0.15 14.04 -1.61
C LEU A 106 -0.81 13.22 -2.47
N MET A 107 -0.30 12.60 -3.53
CA MET A 107 -1.06 11.64 -4.31
C MET A 107 -1.09 10.29 -3.58
N LEU A 108 -2.27 9.69 -3.43
CA LEU A 108 -2.48 8.46 -2.66
C LEU A 108 -2.95 7.33 -3.60
N LEU A 109 -2.15 6.27 -3.67
CA LEU A 109 -2.39 5.09 -4.50
C LEU A 109 -2.67 3.88 -3.58
N PRO A 110 -3.95 3.48 -3.40
CA PRO A 110 -4.34 2.38 -2.54
C PRO A 110 -3.77 1.02 -3.00
N GLY A 111 -3.81 0.03 -2.11
CA GLY A 111 -3.54 -1.37 -2.45
C GLY A 111 -4.64 -2.03 -3.26
N CYS A 112 -4.44 -3.32 -3.58
CA CYS A 112 -5.47 -4.11 -4.26
C CYS A 112 -6.76 -4.16 -3.44
N HIS A 113 -7.93 -4.16 -4.09
CA HIS A 113 -9.26 -4.16 -3.45
C HIS A 113 -9.65 -2.86 -2.72
N HIS A 114 -8.74 -1.90 -2.59
CA HIS A 114 -9.01 -0.58 -2.03
C HIS A 114 -9.20 0.47 -3.14
N THR A 115 -9.80 1.60 -2.78
CA THR A 115 -10.15 2.69 -3.70
C THR A 115 -9.87 4.05 -3.06
N ALA A 116 -9.87 5.11 -3.88
CA ALA A 116 -9.77 6.49 -3.41
C ALA A 116 -10.83 6.84 -2.34
N LEU A 117 -11.98 6.17 -2.35
CA LEU A 117 -13.10 6.43 -1.44
C LEU A 117 -12.85 5.92 -0.02
N ASP A 118 -11.83 5.09 0.19
CA ASP A 118 -11.48 4.57 1.51
C ASP A 118 -10.75 5.62 2.35
N PHE A 119 -10.07 6.59 1.71
CA PHE A 119 -9.33 7.66 2.38
C PHE A 119 -10.19 8.75 3.02
N PHE A 120 -11.45 8.88 2.62
CA PHE A 120 -12.30 9.96 3.06
C PHE A 120 -13.50 9.39 3.83
N PRO A 121 -13.92 10.02 4.93
CA PRO A 121 -15.12 9.60 5.64
C PRO A 121 -16.37 9.83 4.81
N LYS A 122 -17.43 9.09 5.11
CA LYS A 122 -18.75 9.35 4.53
C LYS A 122 -19.23 10.74 4.91
N GLY A 123 -19.85 11.45 3.97
CA GLY A 123 -20.48 12.73 4.26
C GLY A 123 -21.15 13.35 3.05
N ARG A 124 -21.68 14.57 3.22
CA ARG A 124 -22.56 15.20 2.23
C ARG A 124 -21.96 15.32 0.82
N LEU A 125 -20.65 15.44 0.70
CA LEU A 125 -19.96 15.56 -0.58
C LEU A 125 -19.47 14.22 -1.14
N CYS A 126 -19.56 13.15 -0.35
CA CYS A 126 -19.16 11.81 -0.75
C CYS A 126 -19.97 10.75 0.02
N ASP A 127 -21.16 10.41 -0.49
CA ASP A 127 -22.01 9.38 0.11
C ASP A 127 -21.44 7.95 -0.04
N ALA A 128 -20.58 7.77 -1.05
CA ALA A 128 -19.90 6.50 -1.35
C ALA A 128 -18.57 6.32 -0.61
N CYS A 129 -18.11 7.34 0.12
CA CYS A 129 -16.89 7.28 0.91
C CYS A 129 -17.06 6.35 2.11
N LYS A 130 -16.02 5.57 2.41
CA LYS A 130 -16.04 4.60 3.52
C LYS A 130 -15.35 5.17 4.77
N GLY A 131 -14.17 5.74 4.59
CA GLY A 131 -13.38 6.31 5.68
C GLY A 131 -12.72 5.25 6.55
N LEU A 132 -11.85 4.43 5.96
CA LEU A 132 -11.13 3.41 6.71
C LEU A 132 -10.12 4.06 7.69
N PRO A 133 -9.86 3.45 8.86
CA PRO A 133 -9.14 4.14 9.94
C PRO A 133 -7.70 4.54 9.59
N ALA A 134 -6.97 3.69 8.88
CA ALA A 134 -5.58 3.97 8.52
C ALA A 134 -5.51 5.04 7.41
N GLU A 135 -6.33 4.89 6.36
CA GLU A 135 -6.38 5.79 5.23
C GLU A 135 -6.82 7.21 5.64
N THR A 136 -7.88 7.34 6.45
CA THR A 136 -8.31 8.64 6.99
C THR A 136 -7.26 9.28 7.92
N SER A 137 -6.50 8.45 8.64
CA SER A 137 -5.40 8.94 9.47
C SER A 137 -4.23 9.46 8.61
N ILE A 138 -3.92 8.82 7.48
CA ILE A 138 -2.94 9.33 6.50
C ILE A 138 -3.36 10.72 5.99
N ILE A 139 -4.64 10.89 5.63
CA ILE A 139 -5.18 12.20 5.21
C ILE A 139 -4.95 13.25 6.29
N ARG A 140 -5.33 12.95 7.54
CA ARG A 140 -5.18 13.89 8.67
C ARG A 140 -3.73 14.31 8.87
N ILE A 141 -2.79 13.37 8.80
CA ILE A 141 -1.34 13.66 8.93
C ILE A 141 -0.86 14.54 7.77
N ALA A 142 -1.21 14.19 6.53
CA ALA A 142 -0.81 14.95 5.35
C ALA A 142 -1.29 16.40 5.41
N VAL A 143 -2.56 16.60 5.76
CA VAL A 143 -3.16 17.93 5.89
C VAL A 143 -2.56 18.72 7.05
N GLY A 144 -2.23 18.05 8.17
CA GLY A 144 -1.49 18.65 9.28
C GLY A 144 -0.13 19.20 8.87
N LYS A 145 0.50 18.62 7.83
CA LYS A 145 1.74 19.12 7.20
C LYS A 145 1.50 20.13 6.07
N GLY A 146 0.26 20.58 5.87
CA GLY A 146 -0.11 21.52 4.82
C GLY A 146 -0.14 20.93 3.41
N LEU A 147 -0.13 19.60 3.28
CA LEU A 147 -0.22 18.93 1.98
C LEU A 147 -1.67 18.78 1.54
N PHE A 148 -1.89 18.87 0.23
CA PHE A 148 -3.19 18.64 -0.39
C PHE A 148 -3.32 17.17 -0.84
N PRO A 149 -4.20 16.37 -0.21
CA PRO A 149 -4.32 14.96 -0.52
C PRO A 149 -5.20 14.72 -1.76
N VAL A 150 -4.72 13.90 -2.69
CA VAL A 150 -5.44 13.47 -3.88
C VAL A 150 -5.37 11.94 -3.99
N ALA A 151 -6.46 11.24 -3.67
CA ALA A 151 -6.53 9.80 -3.78
C ALA A 151 -7.08 9.36 -5.14
N VAL A 152 -6.46 8.33 -5.72
CA VAL A 152 -6.72 7.87 -7.08
C VAL A 152 -7.03 6.38 -7.05
N SER A 153 -8.17 5.95 -7.59
CA SER A 153 -8.49 4.51 -7.67
C SER A 153 -7.83 3.84 -8.87
N PRO A 154 -7.36 2.58 -8.75
CA PRO A 154 -6.98 1.78 -9.91
C PRO A 154 -8.18 1.56 -10.84
N THR A 155 -7.90 1.27 -12.10
CA THR A 155 -8.89 0.90 -13.12
C THR A 155 -9.48 -0.49 -12.84
N GLY A 156 -8.62 -1.43 -12.43
CA GLY A 156 -8.97 -2.78 -12.00
C GLY A 156 -9.04 -2.96 -10.48
N VAL A 157 -8.80 -4.21 -10.03
CA VAL A 157 -8.69 -4.56 -8.61
C VAL A 157 -7.35 -4.11 -8.03
N CYS A 158 -6.29 -4.21 -8.84
CA CYS A 158 -4.93 -3.81 -8.51
C CYS A 158 -4.41 -2.85 -9.58
N TRP A 159 -3.33 -2.13 -9.27
CA TRP A 159 -2.61 -1.30 -10.23
C TRP A 159 -1.83 -2.14 -11.26
N ASN A 160 -1.82 -1.67 -12.51
CA ASN A 160 -0.95 -2.16 -13.57
C ASN A 160 0.19 -1.14 -13.86
N PRO A 161 1.43 -1.39 -13.38
CA PRO A 161 2.57 -0.48 -13.56
C PRO A 161 3.20 -0.55 -14.96
N GLU A 162 2.70 -1.38 -15.87
CA GLU A 162 3.22 -1.45 -17.24
C GLU A 162 3.08 -0.12 -17.97
N LYS A 163 4.07 0.17 -18.82
CA LYS A 163 4.04 1.35 -19.68
C LYS A 163 2.77 1.37 -20.53
N ASP A 164 2.19 2.55 -20.70
CA ASP A 164 0.96 2.80 -21.48
C ASP A 164 -0.29 2.11 -20.92
N SER A 165 -0.25 1.62 -19.67
CA SER A 165 -1.44 1.08 -19.00
C SER A 165 -2.52 2.15 -18.79
N ASP A 166 -3.78 1.70 -18.73
CA ASP A 166 -4.91 2.58 -18.43
C ASP A 166 -4.72 3.29 -17.07
N ASP A 167 -4.04 2.65 -16.11
CA ASP A 167 -3.75 3.27 -14.81
C ASP A 167 -2.79 4.45 -14.92
N LEU A 168 -1.71 4.33 -15.71
CA LEU A 168 -0.79 5.44 -15.94
C LEU A 168 -1.46 6.59 -16.70
N HIS A 169 -2.26 6.28 -17.71
CA HIS A 169 -3.06 7.29 -18.42
C HIS A 169 -4.00 8.02 -17.47
N ARG A 170 -4.63 7.29 -16.56
CA ARG A 170 -5.58 7.83 -15.58
C ARG A 170 -4.90 8.69 -14.51
N ILE A 171 -3.67 8.36 -14.10
CA ILE A 171 -2.82 9.23 -13.26
C ILE A 171 -2.48 10.51 -14.01
N SER A 172 -2.01 10.40 -15.27
CA SER A 172 -1.70 11.56 -16.11
C SER A 172 -2.90 12.50 -16.30
N GLN A 173 -4.09 11.96 -16.57
CA GLN A 173 -5.32 12.74 -16.67
C GLN A 173 -5.68 13.42 -15.35
N THR A 174 -5.47 12.75 -14.21
CA THR A 174 -5.73 13.35 -12.89
C THR A 174 -4.80 14.54 -12.63
N LEU A 175 -3.50 14.40 -12.95
CA LEU A 175 -2.53 15.49 -12.85
C LEU A 175 -2.91 16.65 -13.79
N ASN A 176 -3.31 16.36 -15.02
CA ASN A 176 -3.66 17.39 -16.00
C ASN A 176 -4.99 18.10 -15.69
N GLU A 177 -5.99 17.40 -15.17
CA GLU A 177 -7.32 17.96 -14.94
C GLU A 177 -7.44 18.58 -13.56
N LEU A 178 -7.15 17.83 -12.49
CA LEU A 178 -7.47 18.26 -11.14
C LEU A 178 -6.44 19.27 -10.62
N ILE A 179 -5.16 18.93 -10.76
CA ILE A 179 -4.07 19.74 -10.20
C ILE A 179 -3.94 21.05 -10.97
N VAL A 180 -4.03 21.03 -12.31
CA VAL A 180 -3.97 22.25 -13.11
C VAL A 180 -5.18 23.15 -12.86
N ARG A 181 -6.41 22.61 -12.84
CA ARG A 181 -7.61 23.43 -12.58
C ARG A 181 -7.60 24.08 -11.22
N GLN A 182 -7.02 23.40 -10.21
CA GLN A 182 -6.89 23.94 -8.87
C GLN A 182 -5.65 24.83 -8.68
N SER A 183 -4.91 25.13 -9.75
CA SER A 183 -3.68 25.94 -9.72
C SER A 183 -2.61 25.37 -8.77
N LEU A 184 -2.51 24.03 -8.72
CA LEU A 184 -1.58 23.29 -7.86
C LEU A 184 -0.31 22.85 -8.61
N SER A 185 -0.19 23.15 -9.91
CA SER A 185 0.83 22.59 -10.83
C SER A 185 2.30 22.85 -10.45
N ASN A 186 2.57 23.85 -9.63
CA ASN A 186 3.93 24.24 -9.23
C ASN A 186 4.30 23.75 -7.83
N LEU A 187 3.42 22.97 -7.19
CA LEU A 187 3.69 22.43 -5.86
C LEU A 187 4.47 21.12 -5.95
N PRO A 188 5.34 20.83 -4.97
CA PRO A 188 6.02 19.54 -4.92
C PRO A 188 5.00 18.40 -4.85
N LEU A 189 5.19 17.40 -5.71
CA LEU A 189 4.34 16.22 -5.81
C LEU A 189 4.96 15.08 -5.00
N PHE A 190 4.40 14.79 -3.84
CA PHE A 190 4.70 13.59 -3.08
C PHE A 190 3.72 12.48 -3.47
N VAL A 191 4.19 11.24 -3.48
CA VAL A 191 3.35 10.08 -3.79
C VAL A 191 3.45 9.07 -2.65
N PHE A 192 2.30 8.67 -2.12
CA PHE A 192 2.15 7.52 -1.25
C PHE A 192 1.51 6.38 -2.06
N GLY A 193 2.07 5.19 -1.95
CA GLY A 193 1.50 3.98 -2.52
C GLY A 193 1.59 2.79 -1.58
N ALA A 194 0.53 1.99 -1.49
CA ALA A 194 0.50 0.77 -0.69
C ALA A 194 0.38 -0.48 -1.57
N SER A 195 1.17 -1.52 -1.30
CA SER A 195 1.15 -2.81 -2.02
C SER A 195 1.26 -2.60 -3.55
N SER A 196 0.29 -3.01 -4.37
CA SER A 196 0.31 -2.71 -5.82
C SER A 196 0.38 -1.20 -6.14
N GLY A 197 -0.19 -0.34 -5.29
CA GLY A 197 -0.04 1.11 -5.39
C GLY A 197 1.36 1.60 -5.04
N GLY A 198 2.08 0.89 -4.18
CA GLY A 198 3.49 1.15 -3.87
C GLY A 198 4.40 0.80 -5.05
N VAL A 199 4.12 -0.33 -5.71
CA VAL A 199 4.78 -0.70 -6.97
C VAL A 199 4.50 0.37 -8.04
N MET A 200 3.25 0.81 -8.19
CA MET A 200 2.91 1.91 -9.11
C MET A 200 3.65 3.21 -8.74
N ALA A 201 3.68 3.60 -7.47
CA ALA A 201 4.39 4.80 -7.02
C ALA A 201 5.88 4.76 -7.43
N SER A 202 6.53 3.59 -7.37
CA SER A 202 7.93 3.42 -7.73
C SER A 202 8.25 3.71 -9.19
N VAL A 203 7.27 3.59 -10.10
CA VAL A 203 7.47 3.81 -11.54
C VAL A 203 7.16 5.24 -11.99
N LEU A 204 6.43 6.01 -11.19
CA LEU A 204 6.02 7.38 -11.53
C LEU A 204 7.17 8.37 -11.78
N PRO A 205 8.34 8.29 -11.12
CA PRO A 205 9.46 9.19 -11.41
C PRO A 205 9.92 9.17 -12.88
N SER A 206 9.63 8.07 -13.60
CA SER A 206 9.96 7.95 -15.03
C SER A 206 9.03 8.71 -15.98
N LEU A 207 7.91 9.20 -15.45
CA LEU A 207 6.85 9.83 -16.23
C LEU A 207 6.45 11.20 -15.69
N PHE A 208 6.74 11.47 -14.42
CA PHE A 208 6.33 12.68 -13.73
C PHE A 208 7.47 13.21 -12.86
N ASN A 209 7.46 14.53 -12.65
CA ASN A 209 8.37 15.16 -11.72
C ASN A 209 7.88 14.95 -10.29
N VAL A 210 8.35 13.88 -9.66
CA VAL A 210 7.97 13.49 -8.30
C VAL A 210 9.00 14.01 -7.30
N SER A 211 8.54 14.68 -6.25
CA SER A 211 9.38 15.28 -5.20
C SER A 211 9.74 14.31 -4.07
N GLY A 212 8.98 13.22 -3.91
CA GLY A 212 9.28 12.20 -2.92
C GLY A 212 8.28 11.03 -2.94
N LEU A 213 8.74 9.87 -2.50
CA LEU A 213 7.98 8.62 -2.52
C LEU A 213 7.82 8.03 -1.12
N ILE A 214 6.62 7.57 -0.79
CA ILE A 214 6.36 6.63 0.30
C ILE A 214 5.85 5.34 -0.33
N ILE A 215 6.65 4.29 -0.23
CA ILE A 215 6.33 2.95 -0.74
C ILE A 215 6.05 2.07 0.47
N GLN A 216 4.77 1.76 0.71
CA GLN A 216 4.34 0.99 1.86
C GLN A 216 3.95 -0.44 1.46
N ILE A 217 4.37 -1.42 2.27
CA ILE A 217 4.11 -2.87 2.11
C ILE A 217 4.35 -3.37 0.67
N ALA A 218 5.37 -2.79 0.03
CA ALA A 218 5.75 -3.06 -1.35
C ALA A 218 7.26 -2.86 -1.50
N SER A 219 7.77 -3.36 -2.62
CA SER A 219 9.08 -3.03 -3.17
C SER A 219 8.90 -2.31 -4.51
N SER A 220 10.00 -1.82 -5.07
CA SER A 220 10.04 -1.31 -6.44
C SER A 220 9.70 -2.41 -7.47
N ALA A 221 9.30 -1.99 -8.66
CA ALA A 221 9.01 -2.90 -9.77
C ALA A 221 10.28 -3.54 -10.38
N SER A 222 11.42 -2.82 -10.39
CA SER A 222 12.73 -3.34 -10.81
C SER A 222 13.87 -2.38 -10.46
N GLU A 223 15.10 -2.91 -10.39
CA GLU A 223 16.32 -2.10 -10.24
C GLU A 223 16.47 -1.06 -11.36
N ASP A 224 16.14 -1.42 -12.61
CA ASP A 224 16.22 -0.51 -13.76
C ASP A 224 15.38 0.75 -13.54
N LEU A 225 14.19 0.60 -12.97
CA LEU A 225 13.27 1.71 -12.71
C LEU A 225 13.72 2.62 -11.56
N LEU A 226 14.60 2.12 -10.69
CA LEU A 226 15.23 2.94 -9.65
C LEU A 226 16.38 3.79 -10.20
N SER A 227 16.89 3.52 -11.39
CA SER A 227 18.07 4.22 -11.92
C SER A 227 17.79 5.68 -12.30
N HIS A 228 18.83 6.51 -12.21
CA HIS A 228 18.76 7.95 -12.50
C HIS A 228 18.36 8.25 -13.95
N GLU A 229 18.76 7.40 -14.90
CA GLU A 229 18.42 7.54 -16.33
C GLU A 229 16.92 7.45 -16.57
N HIS A 230 16.23 6.73 -15.69
CA HIS A 230 14.79 6.53 -15.76
C HIS A 230 14.02 7.57 -14.95
N SER A 231 14.64 8.59 -14.35
CA SER A 231 13.90 9.70 -13.71
C SER A 231 13.83 10.93 -14.61
N LEU A 232 12.65 11.55 -14.74
CA LEU A 232 12.49 12.81 -15.48
C LEU A 232 13.32 13.95 -14.88
N ALA A 233 13.58 13.93 -13.57
CA ALA A 233 14.41 14.93 -12.90
C ALA A 233 15.91 14.65 -13.04
N GLY A 234 16.31 13.57 -13.72
CA GLY A 234 17.69 13.10 -13.81
C GLY A 234 18.27 12.59 -12.48
N LYS A 235 17.45 12.51 -11.43
CA LYS A 235 17.74 11.94 -10.12
C LYS A 235 16.54 11.19 -9.57
N TYR A 236 16.77 10.05 -8.93
CA TYR A 236 15.68 9.35 -8.25
C TYR A 236 15.25 10.14 -7.00
N PRO A 237 13.94 10.34 -6.77
CA PRO A 237 13.48 11.18 -5.66
C PRO A 237 13.77 10.56 -4.29
N PRO A 238 13.83 11.37 -3.22
CA PRO A 238 13.87 10.87 -1.85
C PRO A 238 12.75 9.86 -1.61
N SER A 239 13.07 8.72 -1.00
CA SER A 239 12.14 7.59 -0.92
C SER A 239 12.11 6.98 0.48
N VAL A 240 10.92 6.72 0.99
CA VAL A 240 10.70 6.02 2.25
C VAL A 240 10.05 4.68 1.97
N TYR A 241 10.74 3.60 2.35
CA TYR A 241 10.19 2.25 2.29
C TYR A 241 9.66 1.86 3.66
N MET A 242 8.35 1.63 3.72
CA MET A 242 7.64 1.27 4.94
C MET A 242 7.15 -0.16 4.82
N HIS A 243 7.66 -1.09 5.61
CA HIS A 243 7.25 -2.49 5.49
C HIS A 243 7.11 -3.15 6.84
N MET A 244 6.41 -4.28 6.84
CA MET A 244 6.17 -5.07 8.03
C MET A 244 7.11 -6.27 8.03
N PRO A 245 7.93 -6.47 9.08
CA PRO A 245 9.02 -7.44 9.04
C PRO A 245 8.57 -8.91 9.06
N ARG A 246 7.28 -9.22 9.35
CA ARG A 246 6.78 -10.60 9.17
C ARG A 246 6.37 -10.90 7.73
N ASP A 247 6.27 -9.89 6.87
CA ASP A 247 6.21 -10.09 5.42
C ASP A 247 7.63 -10.26 4.86
N LEU A 248 8.16 -11.47 5.03
CA LEU A 248 9.57 -11.78 4.72
C LEU A 248 9.94 -11.53 3.26
N VAL A 249 9.00 -11.73 2.34
CA VAL A 249 9.25 -11.56 0.90
C VAL A 249 9.38 -10.09 0.56
N THR A 250 8.47 -9.26 1.05
CA THR A 250 8.54 -7.80 0.83
C THR A 250 9.74 -7.22 1.55
N ALA A 251 10.01 -7.62 2.80
CA ALA A 251 11.15 -7.14 3.57
C ALA A 251 12.49 -7.38 2.83
N ALA A 252 12.71 -8.60 2.32
CA ALA A 252 13.93 -8.91 1.57
C ALA A 252 14.07 -8.08 0.28
N ARG A 253 12.95 -7.78 -0.40
CA ARG A 253 12.98 -6.93 -1.61
C ARG A 253 13.19 -5.45 -1.28
N VAL A 254 12.69 -4.98 -0.15
CA VAL A 254 12.97 -3.64 0.34
C VAL A 254 14.46 -3.50 0.67
N ASP A 255 15.07 -4.52 1.27
CA ASP A 255 16.53 -4.53 1.49
C ASP A 255 17.28 -4.38 0.16
N ASP A 256 16.90 -5.15 -0.87
CA ASP A 256 17.48 -5.05 -2.22
C ASP A 256 17.30 -3.62 -2.81
N ASP A 257 16.11 -3.02 -2.70
CA ASP A 257 15.83 -1.66 -3.19
C ASP A 257 16.68 -0.59 -2.48
N LEU A 258 16.82 -0.70 -1.16
CA LEU A 258 17.61 0.25 -0.36
C LEU A 258 19.09 0.15 -0.70
N GLU A 259 19.61 -1.06 -0.96
CA GLU A 259 20.99 -1.23 -1.45
C GLU A 259 21.20 -0.57 -2.82
N VAL A 260 20.21 -0.63 -3.71
CA VAL A 260 20.27 0.04 -5.02
C VAL A 260 20.31 1.57 -4.83
N LEU A 261 19.42 2.12 -4.00
CA LEU A 261 19.33 3.56 -3.72
C LEU A 261 20.60 4.10 -3.06
N ASP A 262 21.19 3.35 -2.13
CA ASP A 262 22.46 3.70 -1.49
C ASP A 262 23.60 3.79 -2.52
N ARG A 263 23.76 2.80 -3.40
CA ARG A 263 24.77 2.83 -4.49
C ARG A 263 24.60 4.04 -5.41
N MET A 264 23.38 4.50 -5.58
CA MET A 264 23.04 5.65 -6.40
C MET A 264 23.12 6.99 -5.65
N HIS A 265 23.41 6.98 -4.35
CA HIS A 265 23.36 8.16 -3.48
C HIS A 265 22.00 8.87 -3.51
N ALA A 266 20.92 8.11 -3.75
CA ALA A 266 19.56 8.63 -3.67
C ALA A 266 19.10 8.61 -2.21
N PRO A 267 18.62 9.73 -1.63
CA PRO A 267 18.20 9.75 -0.24
C PRO A 267 17.08 8.75 0.03
N SER A 268 17.33 7.78 0.91
CA SER A 268 16.33 6.77 1.26
C SER A 268 16.24 6.52 2.76
N ARG A 269 15.06 6.09 3.22
CA ARG A 269 14.82 5.72 4.62
C ARG A 269 13.98 4.45 4.70
N GLU A 270 14.35 3.56 5.59
CA GLU A 270 13.54 2.41 5.99
C GLU A 270 12.71 2.75 7.23
N ILE A 271 11.43 2.37 7.23
CA ILE A 271 10.59 2.35 8.43
C ILE A 271 9.99 0.95 8.58
N ARG A 272 10.39 0.25 9.63
CA ARG A 272 9.84 -1.08 9.98
C ARG A 272 8.62 -0.93 10.87
N LEU A 273 7.48 -1.39 10.38
CA LEU A 273 6.21 -1.43 11.11
C LEU A 273 6.17 -2.69 11.98
N LEU A 274 6.64 -2.57 13.22
CA LEU A 274 6.85 -3.71 14.12
C LEU A 274 5.53 -4.31 14.67
N PRO A 275 5.53 -5.59 15.07
CA PRO A 275 4.39 -6.20 15.77
C PRO A 275 3.98 -5.39 17.00
N LYS A 276 2.67 -5.28 17.24
CA LYS A 276 2.10 -4.45 18.30
C LYS A 276 1.50 -5.28 19.42
N GLN A 277 1.66 -4.75 20.62
CA GLN A 277 0.95 -5.25 21.80
C GLN A 277 -0.54 -4.89 21.70
N ILE A 278 -1.37 -5.92 21.81
CA ILE A 278 -2.81 -5.77 21.99
C ILE A 278 -3.08 -5.73 23.49
N GLY A 279 -3.68 -4.64 23.96
CA GLY A 279 -4.11 -4.45 25.34
C GLY A 279 -5.61 -4.11 25.44
N GLU A 280 -6.10 -3.89 26.66
CA GLU A 280 -7.54 -3.70 26.94
C GLU A 280 -8.19 -2.56 26.14
N ARG A 281 -7.43 -1.52 25.78
CA ARG A 281 -7.94 -0.34 25.05
C ARG A 281 -7.63 -0.35 23.55
N PHE A 282 -6.91 -1.36 23.05
CA PHE A 282 -6.36 -1.39 21.70
C PHE A 282 -7.43 -1.06 20.64
N PHE A 283 -8.56 -1.75 20.64
CA PHE A 283 -9.63 -1.53 19.66
C PHE A 283 -10.38 -0.21 19.90
N SER A 284 -10.79 0.07 21.14
CA SER A 284 -11.56 1.29 21.45
C SER A 284 -10.78 2.58 21.21
N SER A 285 -9.46 2.53 21.18
CA SER A 285 -8.61 3.69 20.90
C SER A 285 -8.45 3.99 19.40
N GLN A 286 -8.85 3.07 18.53
CA GLN A 286 -8.56 3.12 17.09
C GLN A 286 -9.81 2.98 16.21
N VAL A 287 -10.89 2.38 16.73
CA VAL A 287 -12.14 2.19 15.99
C VAL A 287 -13.28 2.92 16.68
N GLU A 288 -13.90 3.85 15.97
CA GLU A 288 -15.10 4.53 16.43
C GLU A 288 -16.26 3.54 16.62
N GLY A 289 -17.08 3.73 17.66
CA GLY A 289 -18.21 2.85 17.95
C GLY A 289 -17.87 1.57 18.70
N ILE A 290 -16.58 1.32 19.02
CA ILE A 290 -16.16 0.27 19.95
C ILE A 290 -15.98 0.86 21.34
N THR A 291 -16.76 0.38 22.30
CA THR A 291 -16.66 0.83 23.70
C THR A 291 -15.40 0.25 24.39
N SER A 292 -14.93 0.91 25.44
CA SER A 292 -13.81 0.37 26.24
C SER A 292 -14.12 -0.98 26.88
N GLU A 293 -15.38 -1.25 27.20
CA GLU A 293 -15.81 -2.55 27.73
C GLU A 293 -15.73 -3.66 26.67
N GLU A 294 -16.20 -3.38 25.45
CA GLU A 294 -16.06 -4.31 24.32
C GLU A 294 -14.60 -4.57 23.97
N SER A 295 -13.76 -3.52 23.94
CA SER A 295 -12.31 -3.66 23.71
C SER A 295 -11.66 -4.56 24.76
N LYS A 296 -12.02 -4.40 26.04
CA LYS A 296 -11.54 -5.28 27.13
C LYS A 296 -12.00 -6.72 26.95
N LYS A 297 -13.27 -6.94 26.58
CA LYS A 297 -13.82 -8.28 26.28
C LYS A 297 -13.07 -8.95 25.14
N MET A 298 -12.79 -8.22 24.05
CA MET A 298 -12.03 -8.74 22.92
C MET A 298 -10.60 -9.11 23.31
N PHE A 299 -9.90 -8.26 24.06
CA PHE A 299 -8.55 -8.56 24.55
C PHE A 299 -8.54 -9.85 25.41
N THR A 300 -9.47 -9.97 26.36
CA THR A 300 -9.60 -11.17 27.19
C THR A 300 -9.87 -12.41 26.35
N ALA A 301 -10.81 -12.35 25.39
CA ALA A 301 -11.15 -13.47 24.54
C ALA A 301 -9.96 -13.94 23.66
N LEU A 302 -9.20 -13.00 23.09
CA LEU A 302 -8.01 -13.33 22.31
C LEU A 302 -6.92 -13.98 23.18
N LYS A 303 -6.74 -13.48 24.41
CA LYS A 303 -5.77 -14.03 25.36
C LYS A 303 -6.15 -15.42 25.84
N GLU A 304 -7.41 -15.63 26.26
CA GLU A 304 -7.90 -16.92 26.76
C GLU A 304 -7.94 -17.99 25.69
N ALA A 305 -8.23 -17.61 24.44
CA ALA A 305 -8.17 -18.52 23.30
C ALA A 305 -6.73 -18.77 22.79
N GLY A 306 -5.72 -18.15 23.39
CA GLY A 306 -4.31 -18.39 23.08
C GLY A 306 -3.84 -17.76 21.77
N PHE A 307 -4.49 -16.71 21.27
CA PHE A 307 -4.02 -15.94 20.10
C PHE A 307 -2.95 -14.90 20.48
N LEU A 308 -2.88 -14.53 21.76
CA LEU A 308 -1.88 -13.61 22.29
C LEU A 308 -0.85 -14.37 23.13
N ASP A 309 0.41 -13.98 23.00
CA ASP A 309 1.48 -14.44 23.88
C ASP A 309 1.44 -13.73 25.26
N ALA A 310 2.42 -14.03 26.11
CA ALA A 310 2.53 -13.43 27.44
C ALA A 310 2.67 -11.90 27.43
N ASN A 311 3.19 -11.34 26.32
CA ASN A 311 3.38 -9.91 26.12
C ASN A 311 2.18 -9.26 25.41
N GLY A 312 1.13 -10.00 25.05
CA GLY A 312 0.00 -9.47 24.30
C GLY A 312 0.26 -9.31 22.80
N ILE A 313 1.29 -9.97 22.25
CA ILE A 313 1.60 -9.99 20.82
C ILE A 313 0.87 -11.17 20.17
N LEU A 314 0.35 -10.98 18.96
CA LEU A 314 -0.24 -12.05 18.18
C LEU A 314 0.80 -13.12 17.81
N ASN A 315 0.48 -14.37 18.14
CA ASN A 315 1.36 -15.52 17.93
C ASN A 315 1.15 -16.24 16.58
N SER A 316 0.09 -15.88 15.85
CA SER A 316 -0.29 -16.50 14.57
C SER A 316 -0.95 -15.48 13.66
N ASP A 317 -0.81 -15.69 12.35
CA ASP A 317 -1.36 -14.82 11.31
C ASP A 317 -2.90 -14.73 11.44
N PRO A 318 -3.48 -13.54 11.66
CA PRO A 318 -4.93 -13.34 11.76
C PRO A 318 -5.71 -13.69 10.50
N ARG A 319 -5.05 -13.75 9.33
CA ARG A 319 -5.66 -14.23 8.07
C ARG A 319 -5.79 -15.74 8.03
N ALA A 320 -4.96 -16.47 8.78
CA ALA A 320 -4.92 -17.93 8.82
C ALA A 320 -5.47 -18.55 10.11
N SER A 321 -5.77 -17.75 11.13
CA SER A 321 -6.22 -18.22 12.44
C SER A 321 -7.74 -18.07 12.67
N SER A 322 -8.25 -18.74 13.70
CA SER A 322 -9.68 -18.80 14.05
C SER A 322 -10.11 -17.74 15.08
N TRP A 323 -9.39 -16.63 15.22
CA TRP A 323 -9.70 -15.57 16.22
C TRP A 323 -11.13 -15.05 16.14
N ARG A 324 -11.74 -15.08 14.94
CA ARG A 324 -13.12 -14.67 14.69
C ARG A 324 -14.12 -15.43 15.54
N GLU A 325 -13.88 -16.72 15.77
CA GLU A 325 -14.74 -17.55 16.61
C GLU A 325 -14.69 -17.12 18.08
N ALA A 326 -13.50 -16.74 18.56
CA ALA A 326 -13.32 -16.26 19.94
C ALA A 326 -14.02 -14.91 20.13
N LEU A 327 -13.85 -13.97 19.20
CA LEU A 327 -14.50 -12.67 19.28
C LEU A 327 -16.01 -12.75 19.07
N SER A 328 -16.50 -13.61 18.16
CA SER A 328 -17.94 -13.74 17.91
C SER A 328 -18.72 -14.19 19.14
N LYS A 329 -18.11 -15.03 19.99
CA LYS A 329 -18.69 -15.46 21.27
C LYS A 329 -18.66 -14.35 22.32
N SER A 330 -17.59 -13.55 22.34
CA SER A 330 -17.37 -12.54 23.39
C SER A 330 -18.07 -11.21 23.13
N VAL A 331 -18.21 -10.81 21.87
CA VAL A 331 -18.79 -9.53 21.43
C VAL A 331 -19.75 -9.74 20.24
N PRO A 332 -20.90 -10.42 20.45
CA PRO A 332 -21.79 -10.83 19.37
C PRO A 332 -22.36 -9.65 18.57
N ARG A 333 -22.51 -8.47 19.19
CA ARG A 333 -22.91 -7.24 18.49
C ARG A 333 -21.90 -6.87 17.39
N LEU A 334 -20.61 -6.85 17.70
CA LEU A 334 -19.57 -6.51 16.72
C LEU A 334 -19.47 -7.59 15.63
N ALA A 335 -19.65 -8.86 15.97
CA ALA A 335 -19.70 -9.92 14.97
C ALA A 335 -20.84 -9.74 13.96
N HIS A 336 -21.95 -9.14 14.39
CA HIS A 336 -23.06 -8.79 13.50
C HIS A 336 -22.78 -7.51 12.70
N ASP A 337 -22.32 -6.45 13.37
CA ASP A 337 -22.20 -5.11 12.78
C ASP A 337 -20.98 -4.96 11.87
N ASP A 338 -19.83 -5.50 12.29
CA ASP A 338 -18.54 -5.42 11.57
C ASP A 338 -18.28 -6.68 10.72
N GLY A 339 -18.83 -7.83 11.12
CA GLY A 339 -18.74 -9.08 10.36
C GLY A 339 -17.36 -9.74 10.34
N PHE A 340 -16.31 -9.08 10.87
CA PHE A 340 -14.92 -9.56 10.92
C PHE A 340 -14.35 -9.99 9.57
N ARG A 341 -14.90 -9.49 8.46
CA ARG A 341 -14.52 -9.92 7.11
C ARG A 341 -13.13 -9.37 6.75
N PRO A 342 -12.26 -10.18 6.13
CA PRO A 342 -11.03 -9.67 5.54
C PRO A 342 -11.31 -8.48 4.62
N ASP A 343 -10.44 -7.47 4.66
CA ASP A 343 -10.44 -6.30 3.75
C ASP A 343 -11.72 -5.44 3.80
N GLU A 344 -12.58 -5.66 4.81
CA GLU A 344 -13.82 -4.90 5.06
C GLU A 344 -13.97 -4.47 6.53
N SER A 345 -13.38 -5.23 7.46
CA SER A 345 -13.51 -5.04 8.91
C SER A 345 -12.35 -4.23 9.49
N PRO A 346 -12.61 -3.05 10.09
CA PRO A 346 -11.63 -2.34 10.90
C PRO A 346 -10.95 -3.20 11.96
N ILE A 347 -11.67 -4.18 12.55
CA ILE A 347 -11.10 -5.07 13.57
C ILE A 347 -10.11 -6.07 12.93
N ALA A 348 -10.45 -6.63 11.76
CA ALA A 348 -9.56 -7.53 11.03
C ALA A 348 -8.29 -6.80 10.56
N GLU A 349 -8.42 -5.59 10.02
CA GLU A 349 -7.30 -4.74 9.62
C GLU A 349 -6.38 -4.43 10.81
N LEU A 350 -6.94 -4.01 11.95
CA LEU A 350 -6.14 -3.74 13.14
C LEU A 350 -5.37 -4.96 13.66
N LEU A 351 -5.96 -6.16 13.57
CA LEU A 351 -5.25 -7.39 13.92
C LEU A 351 -4.11 -7.68 12.93
N ASN A 352 -4.31 -7.47 11.64
CA ASN A 352 -3.24 -7.62 10.63
C ASN A 352 -2.11 -6.61 10.86
N ILE A 353 -2.43 -5.35 11.17
CA ILE A 353 -1.46 -4.31 11.55
C ILE A 353 -0.70 -4.74 12.81
N ALA A 354 -1.40 -5.22 13.85
CA ALA A 354 -0.76 -5.65 15.08
C ALA A 354 0.13 -6.89 14.89
N TYR A 355 -0.25 -7.79 13.98
CA TYR A 355 0.57 -8.92 13.61
C TYR A 355 1.79 -8.51 12.79
N ALA A 356 1.75 -7.34 12.13
CA ALA A 356 2.77 -6.83 11.23
C ALA A 356 3.02 -7.77 10.04
N GLN A 357 1.98 -8.03 9.24
CA GLN A 357 2.11 -8.69 7.94
C GLN A 357 1.20 -8.05 6.89
N HIS A 358 1.82 -7.47 5.86
CA HIS A 358 1.20 -6.99 4.62
C HIS A 358 -0.14 -6.26 4.81
N GLU A 359 -0.14 -5.19 5.60
CA GLU A 359 -1.33 -4.36 5.84
C GLU A 359 -1.03 -2.87 5.79
N LEU A 360 -1.94 -2.07 5.22
CA LEU A 360 -1.79 -0.62 5.15
C LEU A 360 -1.79 -0.03 6.56
N SER A 361 -0.92 0.96 6.81
CA SER A 361 -0.83 1.59 8.12
C SER A 361 -0.57 3.10 8.05
N ALA A 362 -1.18 3.85 8.97
CA ALA A 362 -0.87 5.26 9.19
C ALA A 362 0.38 5.47 10.07
N GLU A 363 0.89 4.43 10.72
CA GLU A 363 2.06 4.53 11.57
C GLU A 363 3.31 4.87 10.75
N GLY A 364 4.15 5.77 11.26
CA GLY A 364 5.38 6.20 10.60
C GLY A 364 5.18 7.20 9.45
N ILE A 365 3.94 7.49 9.04
CA ILE A 365 3.64 8.40 7.92
C ILE A 365 4.09 9.83 8.23
N ASP A 366 3.95 10.25 9.47
CA ASP A 366 4.42 11.57 9.92
C ASP A 366 5.93 11.72 9.73
N GLN A 367 6.70 10.72 10.14
CA GLN A 367 8.16 10.64 9.98
C GLN A 367 8.57 10.50 8.51
N ALA A 368 7.80 9.74 7.73
CA ALA A 368 8.04 9.55 6.31
C ALA A 368 7.88 10.88 5.54
N LEU A 369 6.75 11.57 5.75
CA LEU A 369 6.51 12.86 5.12
C LEU A 369 7.49 13.93 5.58
N GLU A 370 7.89 13.93 6.86
CA GLU A 370 8.93 14.84 7.34
C GLU A 370 10.26 14.62 6.62
N PHE A 371 10.69 13.36 6.47
CA PHE A 371 11.89 13.02 5.71
C PHE A 371 11.80 13.52 4.26
N LEU A 372 10.68 13.29 3.58
CA LEU A 372 10.50 13.73 2.20
C LEU A 372 10.50 15.25 2.07
N ILE A 373 9.80 15.96 2.96
CA ILE A 373 9.77 17.43 2.95
C ILE A 373 11.16 18.02 3.20
N GLN A 374 11.98 17.40 4.06
CA GLN A 374 13.35 17.87 4.32
C GLN A 374 14.33 17.58 3.19
N ASN A 375 14.10 16.52 2.40
CA ASN A 375 15.07 16.03 1.41
C ASN A 375 14.65 16.27 -0.04
N HIS A 376 13.41 16.71 -0.30
CA HIS A 376 13.00 17.03 -1.66
C HIS A 376 13.82 18.20 -2.20
N HIS A 377 14.17 18.10 -3.48
CA HIS A 377 14.78 19.21 -4.19
C HIS A 377 13.67 20.10 -4.74
N GLU A 378 13.81 21.42 -4.54
CA GLU A 378 13.07 22.39 -5.34
C GLU A 378 13.54 22.21 -6.79
N ASN A 379 12.61 21.88 -7.68
CA ASN A 379 12.88 21.67 -9.11
C ASN A 379 12.89 22.98 -9.89
#